data_AF-A0A9Q1DBX3-F1
#
_entry.id   AF-A0A9Q1DBX3-F1
#
_cell.length_a   1.000
_cell.length_b   1.000
_cell.length_c   1.000
_cell.angle_alpha   90.00
_cell.angle_beta   90.00
_cell.angle_gamma   90.00
#
_symmetry.space_group_name_H-M   'P 1'
#
loop_
_entity.id
_entity.type
_entity.pdbx_description
1 polymer ?
#
loop_
_entity_poly.entity_id
_entity_poly.type
_entity_poly.pdbx_seq_one_letter_code
_entity_poly.pdbx_strand_id
1 'polypeptide(L)'
;MNCVQPEPGDWTSYLQKFQEGKLVFGSWYDHVKGWWEKKQAYPKLLYLHYEDLAEDMDRELDRVCSFLGVCPTEEERQQVKEGVKFDTMKNNRMANYSTIDVMDFKISPFMRKGKVGDWKNHFTVYQNEQFDKEYQKKMNTTLRFRTEI
;
A
#
# COMPACT_ATOMS: atom_id res chain seq x y z
N MET A 1 13.58 9.79 -6.73
CA MET A 1 12.27 9.25 -7.20
C MET A 1 11.26 10.37 -7.41
N ASN A 2 11.02 11.27 -6.44
CA ASN A 2 10.22 12.48 -6.64
C ASN A 2 11.02 13.70 -6.16
N CYS A 3 11.16 14.73 -7.00
CA CYS A 3 11.94 15.95 -6.72
C CYS A 3 11.23 16.97 -5.80
N VAL A 4 10.01 16.69 -5.34
CA VAL A 4 9.20 17.58 -4.49
C VAL A 4 9.35 17.26 -3.01
N GLN A 5 9.68 16.03 -2.65
CA GLN A 5 9.82 15.63 -1.25
C GLN A 5 11.24 15.86 -0.74
N PRO A 6 11.42 16.10 0.57
CA PRO A 6 12.75 16.17 1.16
C PRO A 6 13.55 14.89 0.91
N GLU A 7 14.87 15.02 0.83
CA GLU A 7 15.76 13.86 0.69
C GLU A 7 15.50 12.83 1.81
N PRO A 8 15.29 11.55 1.45
CA PRO A 8 14.94 10.53 2.44
C PRO A 8 16.09 10.27 3.43
N GLY A 9 17.34 10.44 2.99
CA GLY A 9 18.54 9.97 3.69
C GLY A 9 18.77 8.48 3.42
N ASP A 10 19.63 7.86 4.24
CA ASP A 10 19.80 6.41 4.20
C ASP A 10 18.58 5.66 4.75
N TRP A 11 18.55 4.35 4.53
CA TRP A 11 17.47 3.48 4.96
C TRP A 11 17.18 3.57 6.46
N THR A 12 18.21 3.59 7.30
CA THR A 12 18.06 3.63 8.77
C THR A 12 17.41 4.94 9.21
N SER A 13 17.88 6.06 8.69
CA SER A 13 17.36 7.40 8.97
C SER A 13 15.92 7.54 8.47
N TYR A 14 15.61 6.99 7.30
CA TYR A 14 14.26 6.98 6.76
C TYR A 14 13.30 6.16 7.62
N LEU A 15 13.71 4.95 8.03
CA LEU A 15 12.93 4.08 8.90
C LEU A 15 12.62 4.77 10.24
N GLN A 16 13.60 5.44 10.84
CA GLN A 16 13.38 6.21 12.07
C GLN A 16 12.36 7.33 11.88
N LYS A 17 12.48 8.15 10.81
CA LYS A 17 11.51 9.21 10.49
C LYS A 17 10.10 8.64 10.29
N PHE A 18 9.98 7.48 9.64
CA PHE A 18 8.70 6.78 9.46
C PHE A 18 8.10 6.38 10.81
N GLN A 19 8.89 5.75 11.68
CA GLN A 19 8.43 5.32 13.01
C GLN A 19 7.99 6.50 13.89
N GLU A 20 8.65 7.64 13.76
CA GLU A 20 8.32 8.89 14.46
C GLU A 20 7.15 9.67 13.82
N GLY A 21 6.64 9.23 12.66
CA GLY A 21 5.58 9.94 11.93
C GLY A 21 6.02 11.28 11.35
N LYS A 22 7.32 11.46 11.09
CA LYS A 22 7.93 12.70 10.57
C LYS A 22 8.08 12.71 9.04
N LEU A 23 7.30 11.91 8.34
CA LEU A 23 7.23 11.90 6.88
C LEU A 23 6.00 12.66 6.39
N VAL A 24 5.95 12.92 5.08
CA VAL A 24 4.77 13.51 4.45
C VAL A 24 3.53 12.66 4.76
N PHE A 25 2.43 13.32 5.12
CA PHE A 25 1.17 12.74 5.64
C PHE A 25 1.20 12.20 7.09
N GLY A 26 2.32 12.28 7.79
CA GLY A 26 2.41 12.01 9.23
C GLY A 26 2.53 10.53 9.61
N SER A 27 1.95 10.16 10.75
CA SER A 27 2.05 8.82 11.35
C SER A 27 1.19 7.79 10.60
N TRP A 28 1.84 6.79 10.01
CA TRP A 28 1.15 5.65 9.39
C TRP A 28 0.24 4.93 10.40
N TYR A 29 0.71 4.74 11.63
CA TYR A 29 -0.04 4.06 12.69
C TYR A 29 -1.37 4.75 12.97
N ASP A 30 -1.35 6.07 13.12
CA ASP A 30 -2.57 6.83 13.43
C ASP A 30 -3.48 6.92 12.21
N HIS A 31 -2.90 7.00 11.00
CA HIS A 31 -3.66 6.98 9.75
C HIS A 31 -4.50 5.70 9.63
N VAL A 32 -3.88 4.52 9.73
CA VAL A 32 -4.60 3.25 9.54
C VAL A 32 -5.57 2.97 10.68
N LYS A 33 -5.21 3.28 11.94
CA LYS A 33 -6.11 3.12 13.09
C LYS A 33 -7.33 4.04 12.99
N GLY A 34 -7.13 5.31 12.67
CA GLY A 34 -8.22 6.27 12.56
C GLY A 34 -9.24 5.86 11.49
N TRP A 35 -8.79 5.40 10.33
CA TRP A 35 -9.69 4.87 9.30
C TRP A 35 -10.36 3.55 9.70
N TRP A 36 -9.64 2.67 10.42
CA TRP A 36 -10.20 1.42 10.93
C TRP A 36 -11.27 1.62 12.01
N GLU A 37 -11.13 2.63 12.85
CA GLU A 37 -12.18 3.02 13.79
C GLU A 37 -13.36 3.63 13.03
N LYS A 38 -13.08 4.49 12.05
CA LYS A 38 -14.13 5.15 11.28
C LYS A 38 -15.01 4.18 10.50
N LYS A 39 -14.44 3.09 9.96
CA LYS A 39 -15.22 2.08 9.23
C LYS A 39 -16.30 1.42 10.10
N GLN A 40 -16.09 1.33 11.42
CA GLN A 40 -17.04 0.70 12.34
C GLN A 40 -18.27 1.59 12.54
N ALA A 41 -18.10 2.91 12.47
CA ALA A 41 -19.18 3.88 12.64
C ALA A 41 -19.80 4.35 11.31
N TYR A 42 -19.12 4.13 10.17
CA TYR A 42 -19.56 4.68 8.88
C TYR A 42 -19.74 3.58 7.82
N PRO A 43 -21.00 3.20 7.51
CA PRO A 43 -21.28 2.06 6.62
C PRO A 43 -20.91 2.31 5.16
N LYS A 44 -20.71 3.57 4.75
CA LYS A 44 -20.29 3.94 3.38
C LYS A 44 -18.76 4.01 3.25
N LEU A 45 -18.05 3.14 3.97
CA LEU A 45 -16.60 3.02 3.92
C LEU A 45 -16.19 1.57 3.79
N LEU A 46 -15.64 1.22 2.62
CA LEU A 46 -15.03 -0.08 2.39
C LEU A 46 -13.54 -0.01 2.76
N TYR A 47 -13.14 -0.77 3.78
CA TYR A 47 -11.74 -0.91 4.17
C TYR A 47 -11.15 -2.18 3.55
N LEU A 48 -10.11 -2.01 2.74
CA LEU A 48 -9.39 -3.09 2.04
C LEU A 48 -7.95 -3.17 2.50
N HIS A 49 -7.34 -4.33 2.38
CA HIS A 49 -5.89 -4.52 2.57
C HIS A 49 -5.24 -4.79 1.22
N TYR A 50 -4.03 -4.28 1.05
CA TYR A 50 -3.24 -4.53 -0.17
C TYR A 50 -2.93 -6.02 -0.31
N GLU A 51 -2.68 -6.71 0.80
CA GLU A 51 -2.36 -8.13 0.84
C GLU A 51 -3.54 -9.00 0.40
N ASP A 52 -4.77 -8.59 0.74
CA ASP A 52 -5.99 -9.27 0.29
C ASP A 52 -6.14 -9.17 -1.22
N LEU A 53 -5.87 -7.98 -1.80
CA LEU A 53 -5.92 -7.75 -3.26
C LEU A 53 -4.87 -8.57 -4.01
N ALA A 54 -3.69 -8.74 -3.40
CA ALA A 54 -2.59 -9.49 -3.99
C ALA A 54 -2.81 -11.01 -3.91
N GLU A 55 -3.46 -11.50 -2.86
CA GLU A 55 -3.74 -12.93 -2.66
C GLU A 55 -4.97 -13.41 -3.43
N ASP A 56 -6.08 -12.65 -3.36
CA ASP A 56 -7.38 -13.07 -3.92
C ASP A 56 -8.10 -11.88 -4.55
N MET A 57 -7.68 -11.55 -5.77
CA MET A 57 -8.24 -10.44 -6.54
C MET A 57 -9.74 -10.61 -6.82
N ASP A 58 -10.20 -11.85 -7.05
CA ASP A 58 -11.61 -12.12 -7.37
C ASP A 58 -12.52 -11.80 -6.19
N ARG A 59 -12.16 -12.29 -5.00
CA ARG A 59 -12.88 -11.98 -3.76
C ARG A 59 -12.91 -10.48 -3.48
N GLU A 60 -11.79 -9.79 -3.67
CA GLU A 60 -11.73 -8.35 -3.40
C GLU A 60 -12.48 -7.52 -4.45
N LEU A 61 -12.48 -7.96 -5.72
CA LEU A 61 -13.32 -7.37 -6.77
C LEU A 61 -14.81 -7.52 -6.44
N ASP A 62 -15.25 -8.69 -5.97
CA ASP A 62 -16.62 -8.91 -5.51
C ASP A 62 -17.03 -7.95 -4.38
N ARG A 63 -16.13 -7.73 -3.42
CA ARG A 63 -16.36 -6.79 -2.32
C ARG A 63 -16.50 -5.36 -2.83
N VAL A 64 -15.65 -4.95 -3.77
CA VAL A 64 -15.73 -3.61 -4.38
C VAL A 64 -17.02 -3.45 -5.19
N CYS A 65 -17.38 -4.42 -6.04
CA CYS A 65 -18.61 -4.39 -6.83
C CYS A 65 -19.85 -4.32 -5.93
N SER A 66 -19.89 -5.14 -4.88
CA SER A 66 -20.99 -5.14 -3.90
C SER A 66 -21.12 -3.80 -3.18
N PHE A 67 -19.98 -3.19 -2.81
CA PHE A 67 -19.96 -1.90 -2.14
C PHE A 67 -20.41 -0.75 -3.06
N LEU A 68 -20.04 -0.79 -4.34
CA LEU A 68 -20.45 0.18 -5.35
C LEU A 68 -21.88 -0.05 -5.87
N GLY A 69 -22.49 -1.20 -5.57
CA GLY A 69 -23.81 -1.57 -6.07
C GLY A 69 -23.85 -1.88 -7.56
N VAL A 70 -22.75 -2.44 -8.11
CA VAL A 70 -22.62 -2.78 -9.53
C VAL A 70 -22.52 -4.30 -9.72
N CYS A 71 -23.08 -4.79 -10.82
CA CYS A 71 -23.04 -6.19 -11.21
C CYS A 71 -22.38 -6.32 -12.60
N PRO A 72 -21.04 -6.30 -12.68
CA PRO A 72 -20.35 -6.38 -13.97
C PRO A 72 -20.54 -7.75 -14.62
N THR A 73 -20.53 -7.79 -15.95
CA THR A 73 -20.49 -9.05 -16.70
C THR A 73 -19.16 -9.77 -16.51
N GLU A 74 -19.08 -11.04 -16.88
CA GLU A 74 -17.83 -11.80 -16.79
C GLU A 74 -16.74 -11.18 -17.68
N GLU A 75 -17.12 -10.65 -18.84
CA GLU A 75 -16.20 -9.95 -19.74
C GLU A 75 -15.67 -8.67 -19.10
N GLU A 76 -16.53 -7.86 -18.47
CA GLU A 76 -16.12 -6.64 -17.76
C GLU A 76 -15.20 -6.95 -16.58
N ARG A 77 -15.51 -8.01 -15.82
CA ARG A 77 -14.64 -8.51 -14.74
C ARG A 77 -13.27 -8.89 -15.27
N GLN A 78 -13.22 -9.68 -16.34
CA GLN A 78 -11.97 -10.11 -16.92
C GLN A 78 -11.14 -8.92 -17.46
N GLN A 79 -11.80 -7.92 -18.06
CA GLN A 79 -11.14 -6.68 -18.50
C GLN A 79 -10.53 -5.91 -17.33
N VAL A 80 -11.27 -5.73 -16.23
CA VAL A 80 -10.76 -5.06 -15.02
C VAL A 80 -9.55 -5.82 -14.48
N LYS A 81 -9.68 -7.14 -14.30
CA LYS A 81 -8.60 -7.99 -13.77
C LYS A 81 -7.33 -7.88 -14.61
N GLU A 82 -7.44 -7.95 -15.93
CA GLU A 82 -6.28 -7.81 -16.82
C GLU A 82 -5.68 -6.40 -16.76
N GLY A 83 -6.53 -5.37 -16.73
CA GLY A 83 -6.13 -3.97 -16.69
C GLY A 83 -5.39 -3.57 -15.41
N VAL A 84 -5.74 -4.17 -14.28
CA VAL A 84 -5.15 -3.86 -12.96
C VAL A 84 -3.97 -4.76 -12.58
N LYS A 85 -3.61 -5.75 -13.41
CA LYS A 85 -2.37 -6.52 -13.19
C LYS A 85 -1.18 -5.57 -13.13
N PHE A 86 -0.25 -5.87 -12.24
CA PHE A 86 0.92 -5.03 -12.01
C PHE A 86 1.71 -4.77 -13.30
N ASP A 87 1.99 -5.80 -14.10
CA ASP A 87 2.74 -5.64 -15.36
C ASP A 87 1.95 -4.86 -16.41
N THR A 88 0.63 -5.03 -16.48
CA THR A 88 -0.24 -4.23 -17.34
C THR A 88 -0.17 -2.75 -16.95
N MET A 89 -0.36 -2.43 -15.67
CA MET A 89 -0.29 -1.06 -15.16
C MET A 89 1.10 -0.45 -15.30
N LYS A 90 2.16 -1.24 -15.08
CA LYS A 90 3.56 -0.81 -15.24
C LYS A 90 3.89 -0.39 -16.66
N ASN A 91 3.32 -1.07 -17.65
CA ASN A 91 3.50 -0.75 -19.06
C ASN A 91 2.48 0.29 -19.58
N ASN A 92 1.47 0.66 -18.80
CA ASN A 92 0.48 1.66 -19.18
C ASN A 92 0.94 3.08 -18.79
N ARG A 93 1.20 3.93 -19.78
CA ARG A 93 1.62 5.34 -19.58
C ARG A 93 0.62 6.17 -18.77
N MET A 94 -0.67 5.82 -18.79
CA MET A 94 -1.71 6.51 -18.02
C MET A 94 -1.71 6.13 -16.53
N ALA A 95 -1.05 5.03 -16.14
CA ALA A 95 -1.04 4.52 -14.77
C ALA A 95 0.35 4.51 -14.12
N ASN A 96 1.42 4.43 -14.91
CA ASN A 96 2.79 4.22 -14.41
C ASN A 96 3.54 5.51 -14.04
N TYR A 97 2.89 6.68 -14.09
CA TYR A 97 3.45 8.00 -13.78
C TYR A 97 4.57 8.48 -14.73
N SER A 98 4.80 7.82 -15.88
CA SER A 98 5.84 8.23 -16.85
C SER A 98 5.62 9.57 -17.53
N THR A 99 4.44 10.17 -17.35
CA THR A 99 4.10 11.50 -17.85
C THR A 99 4.26 12.61 -16.79
N ILE A 100 4.76 12.28 -15.60
CA ILE A 100 4.92 13.21 -14.48
C ILE A 100 6.38 13.63 -14.35
N ASP A 101 6.71 14.85 -14.78
CA ASP A 101 8.09 15.33 -14.92
C ASP A 101 8.89 15.41 -13.60
N VAL A 102 8.20 15.52 -12.45
CA VAL A 102 8.86 15.57 -11.14
C VAL A 102 9.35 14.20 -10.67
N MET A 103 9.06 13.14 -11.42
CA MET A 103 9.47 11.78 -11.07
C MET A 103 10.74 11.36 -11.82
N ASP A 104 11.81 11.05 -11.09
CA ASP A 104 13.03 10.47 -11.67
C ASP A 104 13.04 8.95 -11.55
N PHE A 105 12.71 8.29 -12.67
CA PHE A 105 12.65 6.83 -12.78
C PHE A 105 14.01 6.16 -13.01
N LYS A 106 15.09 6.91 -13.26
CA LYS A 106 16.45 6.35 -13.28
C LYS A 106 16.89 5.92 -11.89
N ILE A 107 16.40 6.61 -10.86
CA ILE A 107 16.62 6.24 -9.46
C ILE A 107 15.77 5.03 -9.10
N SER A 108 14.46 5.12 -9.35
CA SER A 108 13.53 4.02 -9.10
C SER A 108 12.20 4.28 -9.81
N PRO A 109 11.64 3.30 -10.53
CA PRO A 109 10.34 3.46 -11.20
C PRO A 109 9.21 3.50 -10.17
N PHE A 110 8.13 4.22 -10.48
CA PHE A 110 6.93 4.29 -9.63
C PHE A 110 6.32 2.89 -9.40
N MET A 111 6.07 2.15 -10.49
CA MET A 111 5.68 0.74 -10.45
C MET A 111 6.92 -0.14 -10.21
N ARG A 112 7.39 -0.18 -8.95
CA ARG A 112 8.69 -0.79 -8.57
C ARG A 112 8.71 -2.32 -8.58
N LYS A 113 7.91 -2.96 -7.72
CA LYS A 113 7.87 -4.44 -7.57
C LYS A 113 6.47 -5.04 -7.41
N GLY A 114 5.50 -4.30 -6.87
CA GLY A 114 4.11 -4.75 -6.77
C GLY A 114 3.90 -6.07 -6.01
N LYS A 115 4.62 -6.28 -4.91
CA LYS A 115 4.57 -7.54 -4.15
C LYS A 115 4.54 -7.30 -2.65
N VAL A 116 3.87 -8.20 -1.94
CA VAL A 116 3.92 -8.29 -0.47
C VAL A 116 5.25 -8.92 -0.04
N GLY A 117 5.78 -8.53 1.11
CA GLY A 117 6.98 -9.15 1.68
C GLY A 117 8.33 -8.58 1.23
N ASP A 118 8.36 -7.54 0.39
CA ASP A 118 9.64 -6.97 -0.05
C ASP A 118 10.45 -6.30 1.08
N TRP A 119 9.83 -6.03 2.23
CA TRP A 119 10.50 -5.54 3.42
C TRP A 119 11.66 -6.46 3.86
N LYS A 120 11.55 -7.78 3.64
CA LYS A 120 12.60 -8.76 3.96
C LYS A 120 13.92 -8.51 3.21
N ASN A 121 13.88 -7.80 2.08
CA ASN A 121 15.07 -7.45 1.30
C ASN A 121 15.71 -6.12 1.75
N HIS A 122 15.16 -5.46 2.77
CA HIS A 122 15.56 -4.12 3.20
C HIS A 122 15.86 -4.05 4.70
N PHE A 123 15.03 -4.68 5.52
CA PHE A 123 15.26 -4.73 6.96
C PHE A 123 16.41 -5.67 7.30
N THR A 124 17.34 -5.20 8.12
CA THR A 124 18.20 -6.10 8.89
C THR A 124 17.37 -6.79 9.98
N VAL A 125 17.85 -7.94 10.47
CA VAL A 125 17.20 -8.66 11.60
C VAL A 125 17.00 -7.73 12.80
N TYR A 126 18.05 -7.00 13.19
CA TYR A 126 17.99 -6.03 14.29
C TYR A 126 16.93 -4.95 14.05
N GLN A 127 16.90 -4.33 12.86
CA GLN A 127 15.89 -3.32 12.54
C GLN A 127 14.47 -3.89 12.61
N ASN A 128 14.26 -5.12 12.14
CA ASN A 128 12.96 -5.76 12.19
C ASN A 128 12.51 -6.00 13.64
N GLU A 129 13.38 -6.53 14.50
CA GLU A 129 13.07 -6.74 15.92
C GLU A 129 12.71 -5.44 16.65
N GLN A 130 13.42 -4.35 16.37
CA GLN A 130 13.10 -3.04 16.97
C GLN A 130 11.78 -2.49 16.41
N PHE A 131 11.56 -2.64 15.11
CA PHE A 131 10.32 -2.21 14.47
C PHE A 131 9.10 -2.96 15.02
N ASP A 132 9.18 -4.29 15.16
CA ASP A 132 8.10 -5.13 15.67
C ASP A 132 7.74 -4.78 17.12
N LYS A 133 8.74 -4.51 17.98
CA LYS A 133 8.50 -4.06 19.35
C LYS A 133 7.71 -2.75 19.40
N GLU A 134 8.09 -1.77 18.57
CA GLU A 134 7.39 -0.49 18.50
C GLU A 134 6.01 -0.63 17.84
N TYR A 135 5.90 -1.46 16.81
CA TYR A 135 4.64 -1.77 16.14
C TYR A 135 3.64 -2.37 17.14
N GLN A 136 4.03 -3.37 17.94
CA GLN A 136 3.16 -3.99 18.94
C GLN A 136 2.62 -2.98 19.97
N LYS A 137 3.46 -2.03 20.42
CA LYS A 137 3.03 -0.96 21.33
C LYS A 137 2.01 -0.03 20.65
N LYS A 138 2.27 0.39 19.41
CA LYS A 138 1.46 1.39 18.69
C LYS A 138 0.19 0.84 18.07
N MET A 139 0.17 -0.45 17.76
CA MET A 139 -0.89 -1.18 17.05
C MET A 139 -1.62 -2.18 17.96
N ASN A 140 -1.76 -1.85 19.24
CA ASN A 140 -2.61 -2.60 20.16
C ASN A 140 -4.10 -2.34 19.86
N THR A 141 -4.58 -2.83 18.72
CA THR A 141 -5.96 -2.68 18.23
C THR A 141 -6.49 -4.02 17.72
N THR A 142 -7.69 -4.06 17.16
CA THR A 142 -8.23 -5.22 16.44
C THR A 142 -7.79 -5.31 14.98
N LEU A 143 -7.13 -4.28 14.46
CA LEU A 143 -6.60 -4.26 13.09
C LEU A 143 -5.39 -5.19 12.99
N ARG A 144 -5.38 -6.05 11.98
CA ARG A 144 -4.30 -7.00 11.71
C ARG A 144 -3.86 -6.84 10.26
N PHE A 145 -2.55 -6.82 10.06
CA PHE A 145 -1.93 -6.78 8.75
C PHE A 145 -1.14 -8.06 8.53
N ARG A 146 -1.07 -8.50 7.28
CA ARG A 146 -0.17 -9.57 6.86
C ARG A 146 1.08 -8.94 6.29
N THR A 147 2.24 -9.53 6.56
CA THR A 147 3.53 -9.04 6.06
C THR A 147 4.10 -9.94 4.96
N GLU A 148 3.37 -11.01 4.63
CA GLU A 148 3.66 -12.02 3.61
C GLU A 148 2.35 -12.64 3.11
N ILE A 149 2.39 -13.16 1.89
CA ILE A 149 1.36 -13.96 1.23
C ILE A 149 2.03 -15.16 0.56
#